data_AF-A0A7S4NBD9-F1
#
_entry.id   AF-A0A7S4NBD9-F1
#
_cell.length_a   1.000
_cell.length_b   1.000
_cell.length_c   1.000
_cell.angle_alpha   90.00
_cell.angle_beta   90.00
_cell.angle_gamma   90.00
#
_symmetry.space_group_name_H-M   'P 1'
#
loop_
_entity.id
_entity.type
_entity.pdbx_description
1 polymer ?
#
loop_
_entity_poly.entity_id
_entity_poly.type
_entity_poly.pdbx_seq_one_letter_code
_entity_poly.pdbx_strand_id
1 'polypeptide(L)'
;MNDGIDDDDGDGDGKLPRVFLDDFNQAYLMRQKDKEGKECSFRETYICGDDHRRTDTRSPEECLVDRPLTSSIDSYGLGTVLFYLSTSGRYRPYNLNDGAEGHQPVRDHPEFYRDLVLSKDASPALPREVEEESRDPAIRAMREVTRELMAYDPRKRMSAAEAAEKLERACEVRRSKKSKGRNLMA
;
A
#
# COMPACT_ATOMS: atom_id res chain seq x y z
N MET A 1 -28.43 -11.77 -31.20
CA MET A 1 -28.70 -11.17 -29.88
C MET A 1 -27.49 -10.29 -29.61
N ASN A 2 -27.63 -9.02 -29.96
CA ASN A 2 -26.67 -7.96 -29.66
C ASN A 2 -27.10 -7.42 -28.30
N ASP A 3 -26.44 -7.85 -27.24
CA ASP A 3 -26.62 -7.21 -25.94
C ASP A 3 -25.68 -6.01 -25.93
N GLY A 4 -26.29 -4.84 -26.15
CA GLY A 4 -25.63 -3.56 -26.03
C GLY A 4 -24.99 -3.45 -24.66
N ILE A 5 -23.67 -3.28 -24.66
CA ILE A 5 -22.99 -2.65 -23.54
C ILE A 5 -23.44 -1.21 -23.61
N ASP A 6 -24.44 -0.87 -22.80
CA ASP A 6 -24.76 0.51 -22.50
C ASP A 6 -23.50 1.11 -21.87
N ASP A 7 -22.82 1.96 -22.65
CA ASP A 7 -21.88 2.94 -22.14
C ASP A 7 -22.67 3.85 -21.19
N ASP A 8 -22.73 3.44 -19.93
CA ASP A 8 -23.26 4.24 -18.84
C ASP A 8 -22.30 5.42 -18.64
N ASP A 9 -22.53 6.49 -19.42
CA ASP A 9 -22.07 7.85 -19.18
C ASP A 9 -22.74 8.40 -17.91
N GLY A 10 -22.52 7.69 -16.79
CA GLY A 10 -23.05 8.00 -15.49
C GLY A 10 -22.50 9.33 -14.99
N ASP A 11 -23.25 10.39 -15.27
CA ASP A 11 -23.25 11.68 -14.57
C ASP A 11 -23.83 11.50 -13.15
N GLY A 12 -23.32 10.48 -12.44
CA GLY A 12 -23.64 10.22 -11.05
C GLY A 12 -22.88 11.21 -10.20
N ASP A 13 -23.62 12.08 -9.52
CA ASP A 13 -23.18 12.93 -8.40
C ASP A 13 -22.79 12.08 -7.16
N GLY A 14 -22.08 10.98 -7.41
CA GLY A 14 -21.68 9.96 -6.46
C GLY A 14 -20.60 10.54 -5.56
N LYS A 15 -21.02 11.03 -4.39
CA LYS A 15 -20.09 11.35 -3.31
C LYS A 15 -19.13 10.18 -3.11
N LEU A 16 -17.84 10.47 -3.23
CA LEU A 16 -16.78 9.51 -2.91
C LEU A 16 -17.00 8.96 -1.49
N PRO A 17 -16.76 7.65 -1.27
CA PRO A 17 -16.89 7.08 0.05
C PRO A 17 -15.94 7.76 1.03
N ARG A 18 -16.42 7.99 2.26
CA ARG A 18 -15.57 8.42 3.37
C ARG A 18 -14.91 7.20 4.00
N VAL A 19 -13.59 7.22 4.05
CA VAL A 19 -12.78 6.18 4.69
C VAL A 19 -12.51 6.61 6.13
N PHE A 20 -12.69 5.68 7.06
CA PHE A 20 -12.35 5.84 8.48
C PHE A 20 -11.32 4.77 8.86
N LEU A 21 -10.34 5.14 9.69
CA LEU A 21 -9.43 4.19 10.30
C LEU A 21 -10.02 3.73 11.64
N ASP A 22 -10.04 2.43 11.87
CA ASP A 22 -10.49 1.79 13.11
C ASP A 22 -9.48 0.76 13.63
N ASP A 23 -9.86 0.02 14.68
CA ASP A 23 -9.07 -1.05 15.30
C ASP A 23 -7.66 -0.64 15.81
N PHE A 24 -7.61 0.40 16.63
CA PHE A 24 -6.38 0.85 17.30
C PHE A 24 -6.02 0.01 18.56
N ASN A 25 -6.52 -1.23 18.68
CA ASN A 25 -6.31 -2.07 19.86
C ASN A 25 -4.83 -2.44 20.11
N GLN A 26 -3.98 -2.28 19.09
CA GLN A 26 -2.53 -2.51 19.15
C GLN A 26 -1.73 -1.23 18.88
N ALA A 27 -2.38 -0.06 18.89
CA ALA A 27 -1.72 1.20 18.55
C ALA A 27 -0.81 1.71 19.67
N TYR A 28 0.30 2.32 19.27
CA TYR A 28 1.21 3.01 20.18
C TYR A 28 1.09 4.52 20.00
N LEU A 29 0.75 5.23 21.08
CA LEU A 29 0.78 6.68 21.09
C LEU A 29 2.22 7.16 21.22
N MET A 30 2.76 7.69 20.12
CA MET A 30 4.13 8.20 20.08
C MET A 30 4.18 9.72 19.97
N ARG A 31 5.23 10.31 20.53
CA ARG A 31 5.61 11.68 20.19
C ARG A 31 6.40 11.64 18.89
N GLN A 32 6.32 12.69 18.08
CA GLN A 32 7.11 12.78 16.86
C GLN A 32 8.62 12.82 17.15
N LYS A 33 9.00 13.46 18.26
CA LYS A 33 10.38 13.50 18.76
C LYS A 33 10.42 13.35 20.28
N ASP A 34 11.50 12.74 20.76
CA ASP A 34 11.82 12.70 22.19
C ASP A 34 12.37 14.06 22.68
N LYS A 35 12.76 14.12 23.95
CA LYS A 35 13.31 15.34 24.57
C LYS A 35 14.66 15.76 23.96
N GLU A 36 15.33 14.87 23.24
CA GLU A 36 16.63 15.05 22.60
C GLU A 36 16.48 15.34 21.09
N GLY A 37 15.24 15.41 20.58
CA GLY A 37 14.95 15.66 19.18
C GLY A 37 15.06 14.44 18.27
N LYS A 38 15.23 13.23 18.83
CA LYS A 38 15.29 11.97 18.09
C LYS A 38 13.89 11.40 17.86
N GLU A 39 13.75 10.63 16.79
CA GLU A 39 12.50 9.91 16.51
C GLU A 39 12.17 8.94 17.66
N CYS A 40 10.92 8.97 18.14
CA CYS A 40 10.47 8.01 19.14
C CYS A 40 10.34 6.62 18.53
N SER A 41 10.70 5.61 19.31
CA SER A 41 10.55 4.21 18.94
C SER A 41 9.86 3.42 20.03
N PHE A 42 9.31 2.28 19.65
CA PHE A 42 8.73 1.29 20.54
C PHE A 42 9.24 -0.11 20.18
N ARG A 43 8.85 -1.10 20.97
CA ARG A 43 9.15 -2.50 20.71
C ARG A 43 7.85 -3.28 20.79
N GLU A 44 7.64 -4.18 19.83
CA GLU A 44 6.61 -5.21 19.97
C GLU A 44 7.17 -6.41 20.72
N THR A 45 6.30 -7.07 21.48
CA THR A 45 6.61 -8.32 22.18
C THR A 45 6.41 -9.55 21.30
N TYR A 46 5.82 -9.38 20.13
CA TYR A 46 5.53 -10.44 19.17
C TYR A 46 6.36 -10.20 17.90
N ILE A 47 6.87 -11.28 17.31
CA ILE A 47 7.61 -11.22 16.06
C ILE A 47 6.67 -11.66 14.95
N CYS A 48 6.58 -10.87 13.88
CA CYS A 48 5.79 -11.25 12.71
C CYS A 48 6.08 -12.73 12.31
N GLY A 49 5.03 -13.49 12.01
CA GLY A 49 5.16 -14.87 11.57
C GLY A 49 5.27 -15.92 12.69
N ASP A 50 5.31 -15.51 13.97
CA ASP A 50 5.35 -16.45 15.10
C ASP A 50 3.92 -16.85 15.60
N ASP A 51 2.87 -16.28 15.02
CA ASP A 51 1.46 -16.60 15.32
C ASP A 51 0.61 -16.56 14.04
N HIS A 52 -0.69 -16.84 14.19
CA HIS A 52 -1.64 -16.88 13.06
C HIS A 52 -2.05 -15.50 12.51
N ARG A 53 -1.43 -14.39 12.95
CA ARG A 53 -1.66 -13.07 12.38
C ARG A 53 -1.04 -12.99 10.98
N ARG A 54 -1.59 -12.08 10.17
CA ARG A 54 -1.13 -11.89 8.80
C ARG A 54 0.27 -11.30 8.76
N THR A 55 1.18 -12.01 8.11
CA THR A 55 2.59 -11.63 7.90
C THR A 55 2.80 -10.91 6.57
N ASP A 56 1.98 -11.19 5.56
CA ASP A 56 2.08 -10.68 4.19
C ASP A 56 1.86 -9.15 4.05
N THR A 57 1.39 -8.49 5.12
CA THR A 57 1.19 -7.03 5.17
C THR A 57 2.12 -6.32 6.15
N ARG A 58 3.09 -7.04 6.74
CA ARG A 58 3.98 -6.51 7.77
C ARG A 58 5.25 -5.94 7.16
N SER A 59 5.80 -4.91 7.79
CA SER A 59 7.09 -4.36 7.42
C SER A 59 8.24 -5.30 7.85
N PRO A 60 9.39 -5.27 7.15
CA PRO A 60 10.53 -6.12 7.49
C PRO A 60 11.01 -6.03 8.94
N GLU A 61 11.00 -4.85 9.54
CA GLU A 61 11.46 -4.68 10.92
C GLU A 61 10.50 -5.25 11.98
N GLU A 62 9.20 -5.37 11.69
CA GLU A 62 8.24 -6.09 12.55
C GLU A 62 8.56 -7.59 12.63
N CYS A 63 9.31 -8.11 11.66
CA CYS A 63 9.70 -9.53 11.54
C CYS A 63 11.08 -9.85 12.14
N LEU A 64 11.77 -8.82 12.64
CA LEU A 64 13.10 -8.92 13.24
C LEU A 64 13.01 -8.81 14.77
N VAL A 65 13.69 -9.72 15.46
CA VAL A 65 13.76 -9.70 16.93
C VAL A 65 14.51 -8.46 17.42
N ASP A 66 14.02 -7.86 18.51
CA ASP A 66 14.66 -6.75 19.23
C ASP A 66 14.95 -5.49 18.39
N ARG A 67 14.21 -5.27 17.30
CA ARG A 67 14.32 -4.04 16.51
C ARG A 67 13.40 -2.94 17.08
N PRO A 68 13.92 -1.70 17.21
CA PRO A 68 13.07 -0.56 17.49
C PRO A 68 12.18 -0.28 16.28
N LEU A 69 10.87 -0.22 16.52
CA LEU A 69 9.86 0.16 15.55
C LEU A 69 9.56 1.66 15.66
N THR A 70 9.20 2.28 14.55
CA THR A 70 8.87 3.72 14.48
C THR A 70 7.59 3.90 13.67
N SER A 71 7.16 5.14 13.44
CA SER A 71 6.05 5.45 12.52
C SER A 71 6.29 4.96 11.08
N SER A 72 7.51 4.56 10.73
CA SER A 72 7.83 3.95 9.43
C SER A 72 7.04 2.67 9.14
N ILE A 73 6.54 1.96 10.16
CA ILE A 73 5.72 0.77 9.96
C ILE A 73 4.33 1.14 9.42
N ASP A 74 3.77 2.29 9.85
CA ASP A 74 2.48 2.78 9.35
C ASP A 74 2.62 3.26 7.90
N SER A 75 3.75 3.89 7.55
CA SER A 75 4.09 4.20 6.16
C SER A 75 4.10 2.94 5.29
N TYR A 76 4.71 1.85 5.78
CA TYR A 76 4.73 0.58 5.06
C TYR A 76 3.31 0.01 4.92
N GLY A 77 2.53 0.02 6.00
CA GLY A 77 1.12 -0.39 6.01
C GLY A 77 0.27 0.40 5.01
N LEU A 78 0.45 1.72 4.90
CA LEU A 78 -0.19 2.54 3.87
C LEU A 78 0.20 2.06 2.46
N GLY A 79 1.47 1.70 2.25
CA GLY A 79 1.93 1.07 1.01
C GLY A 79 1.15 -0.21 0.68
N THR A 80 0.91 -1.08 1.66
CA THR A 80 0.10 -2.30 1.45
C THR A 80 -1.36 -1.99 1.05
N VAL A 81 -1.96 -0.93 1.61
CA VAL A 81 -3.30 -0.47 1.23
C VAL A 81 -3.30 0.02 -0.22
N LEU A 82 -2.33 0.85 -0.60
CA LEU A 82 -2.21 1.35 -1.97
C LEU A 82 -1.92 0.23 -2.97
N PHE A 83 -1.14 -0.77 -2.59
CA PHE A 83 -0.94 -2.00 -3.37
C PHE A 83 -2.29 -2.67 -3.65
N TYR A 84 -3.08 -2.93 -2.59
CA TYR A 84 -4.38 -3.60 -2.71
C TYR A 84 -5.38 -2.81 -3.57
N LEU A 85 -5.40 -1.48 -3.42
CA LEU A 85 -6.22 -0.62 -4.27
C LEU A 85 -5.78 -0.65 -5.74
N SER A 86 -4.46 -0.64 -5.99
CA SER A 86 -3.91 -0.67 -7.35
C SER A 86 -4.17 -1.99 -8.07
N THR A 87 -4.44 -3.06 -7.32
CA THR A 87 -4.73 -4.40 -7.82
C THR A 87 -6.22 -4.75 -7.78
N SER A 88 -7.09 -3.79 -7.47
CA SER A 88 -8.53 -3.99 -7.28
C SER A 88 -8.83 -5.13 -6.28
N GLY A 89 -7.97 -5.29 -5.29
CA GLY A 89 -8.03 -6.31 -4.25
C GLY A 89 -7.73 -7.74 -4.71
N ARG A 90 -7.31 -7.94 -5.96
CA ARG A 90 -7.02 -9.27 -6.52
C ARG A 90 -5.72 -9.87 -6.02
N TYR A 91 -4.74 -9.03 -5.70
CA TYR A 91 -3.40 -9.46 -5.33
C TYR A 91 -3.01 -8.90 -3.97
N ARG A 92 -2.23 -9.69 -3.23
CA ARG A 92 -1.65 -9.27 -1.96
C ARG A 92 -0.15 -9.01 -2.14
N PRO A 93 0.45 -8.15 -1.32
CA PRO A 93 1.90 -8.06 -1.28
C PRO A 93 2.50 -9.44 -1.03
N TYR A 94 3.57 -9.78 -1.74
CA TYR A 94 4.25 -11.09 -1.65
C TYR A 94 3.39 -12.31 -2.05
N ASN A 95 2.16 -12.12 -2.56
CA ASN A 95 1.32 -13.17 -3.12
C ASN A 95 0.62 -12.66 -4.39
N LEU A 96 1.35 -12.77 -5.50
CA LEU A 96 0.95 -12.29 -6.82
C LEU A 96 0.12 -13.29 -7.64
N ASN A 97 -0.19 -14.46 -7.12
CA ASN A 97 -0.90 -15.51 -7.86
C ASN A 97 -1.88 -16.25 -6.94
N ASP A 98 -2.97 -15.63 -6.50
CA ASP A 98 -4.07 -16.39 -5.87
C ASP A 98 -4.71 -17.33 -6.94
N GLY A 99 -4.09 -18.49 -7.18
CA GLY A 99 -4.54 -19.48 -8.17
C GLY A 99 -3.49 -20.41 -8.80
N ALA A 100 -2.18 -20.20 -8.59
CA ALA A 100 -1.16 -21.13 -9.08
C ALA A 100 -0.88 -22.26 -8.07
N GLU A 101 -0.76 -23.50 -8.54
CA GLU A 101 -0.43 -24.67 -7.73
C GLU A 101 0.87 -24.42 -6.94
N GLY A 102 0.76 -24.24 -5.62
CA GLY A 102 1.88 -23.95 -4.73
C GLY A 102 1.63 -22.83 -3.70
N HIS A 103 0.51 -22.11 -3.80
CA HIS A 103 0.19 -21.06 -2.82
C HIS A 103 -0.43 -21.61 -1.54
N GLN A 104 0.17 -21.21 -0.44
CA GLN A 104 -0.16 -21.62 0.90
C GLN A 104 -0.87 -20.46 1.62
N PRO A 105 -2.02 -20.70 2.28
CA PRO A 105 -2.69 -19.65 3.04
C PRO A 105 -1.74 -19.05 4.07
N VAL A 106 -1.67 -17.72 4.13
CA VAL A 106 -0.75 -17.00 5.07
C VAL A 106 -0.89 -17.51 6.50
N ARG A 107 -2.12 -17.80 6.91
CA ARG A 107 -2.45 -18.30 8.25
C ARG A 107 -1.80 -19.65 8.55
N ASP A 108 -1.62 -20.48 7.53
CA ASP A 108 -1.16 -21.86 7.65
C ASP A 108 0.37 -21.95 7.50
N HIS A 109 1.00 -20.91 6.95
CA HIS A 109 2.45 -20.85 6.68
C HIS A 109 3.07 -19.49 7.00
N PRO A 110 2.90 -18.98 8.23
CA PRO A 110 3.36 -17.66 8.62
C PRO A 110 4.89 -17.47 8.51
N GLU A 111 5.67 -18.55 8.67
CA GLU A 111 7.14 -18.59 8.52
C GLU A 111 7.60 -18.37 7.07
N PHE A 112 6.88 -18.91 6.09
CA PHE A 112 7.20 -18.72 4.68
C PHE A 112 7.09 -17.24 4.29
N TYR A 113 6.01 -16.58 4.71
CA TYR A 113 5.81 -15.15 4.45
C TYR A 113 6.79 -14.28 5.23
N ARG A 114 7.19 -14.70 6.44
CA ARG A 114 8.24 -14.02 7.19
C ARG A 114 9.56 -14.00 6.40
N ASP A 115 9.97 -15.15 5.85
CA ASP A 115 11.19 -15.25 5.04
C ASP A 115 11.11 -14.38 3.77
N LEU A 116 9.95 -14.32 3.13
CA LEU A 116 9.72 -13.43 1.99
C LEU A 116 9.82 -11.95 2.37
N VAL A 117 9.16 -11.53 3.45
CA VAL A 117 9.19 -10.14 3.93
C VAL A 117 10.61 -9.73 4.32
N LEU A 118 11.38 -10.64 4.93
CA LEU A 118 12.77 -10.39 5.32
C LEU A 118 13.76 -10.41 4.15
N SER A 119 13.37 -10.94 2.98
CA SER A 119 14.21 -10.94 1.80
C SER A 119 14.29 -9.53 1.19
N LYS A 120 15.50 -8.96 1.21
CA LYS A 120 15.78 -7.61 0.67
C LYS A 120 15.44 -7.46 -0.81
N ASP A 121 15.56 -8.55 -1.57
CA ASP A 121 15.31 -8.57 -3.00
C ASP A 121 13.83 -8.84 -3.32
N ALA A 122 13.01 -9.17 -2.31
CA ALA A 122 11.62 -9.59 -2.50
C ALA A 122 10.59 -8.47 -2.32
N SER A 123 11.00 -7.19 -2.33
CA SER A 123 10.06 -6.05 -2.25
C SER A 123 8.86 -6.30 -3.17
N PRO A 124 7.62 -6.15 -2.69
CA PRO A 124 6.47 -6.69 -3.40
C PRO A 124 6.30 -5.93 -4.71
N ALA A 125 6.47 -6.65 -5.82
CA ALA A 125 6.25 -6.12 -7.15
C ALA A 125 4.75 -6.02 -7.41
N LEU A 126 4.32 -4.99 -8.15
CA LEU A 126 2.94 -4.96 -8.65
C LEU A 126 2.81 -5.91 -9.85
N PRO A 127 1.62 -6.46 -10.11
CA PRO A 127 1.34 -7.25 -11.31
C PRO A 127 1.70 -6.47 -12.58
N ARG A 128 2.10 -7.17 -13.65
CA ARG A 128 2.59 -6.55 -14.88
C ARG A 128 1.59 -5.58 -15.51
N GLU A 129 0.30 -5.88 -15.45
CA GLU A 129 -0.78 -5.02 -15.95
C GLU A 129 -0.83 -3.69 -15.17
N VAL A 130 -0.61 -3.81 -13.86
CA VAL A 130 -0.51 -2.68 -12.93
C VAL A 130 0.89 -2.06 -12.94
N GLU A 131 1.92 -2.65 -13.52
CA GLU A 131 3.28 -2.12 -13.53
C GLU A 131 3.59 -1.39 -14.85
N GLU A 132 3.17 -1.97 -15.98
CA GLU A 132 3.60 -1.60 -17.33
C GLU A 132 2.48 -0.95 -18.17
N GLU A 133 1.21 -1.32 -17.96
CA GLU A 133 0.19 -1.07 -18.98
C GLU A 133 -0.59 0.25 -18.80
N SER A 134 -0.83 0.70 -17.56
CA SER A 134 -1.56 1.96 -17.33
C SER A 134 -0.74 3.22 -17.61
N ARG A 135 -1.32 4.13 -18.42
CA ARG A 135 -0.82 5.49 -18.67
C ARG A 135 -1.50 6.56 -17.80
N ASP A 136 -2.45 6.20 -16.94
CA ASP A 136 -3.14 7.17 -16.07
C ASP A 136 -2.14 7.78 -15.07
N PRO A 137 -1.97 9.13 -15.03
CA PRO A 137 -1.06 9.78 -14.09
C PRO A 137 -1.30 9.42 -12.62
N ALA A 138 -2.56 9.18 -12.22
CA ALA A 138 -2.88 8.79 -10.85
C ALA A 138 -2.41 7.35 -10.56
N ILE A 139 -2.59 6.42 -11.50
CA ILE A 139 -2.11 5.04 -11.35
C ILE A 139 -0.58 5.01 -11.30
N ARG A 140 0.10 5.81 -12.14
CA ARG A 140 1.56 5.94 -12.10
C ARG A 140 2.06 6.49 -10.76
N ALA A 141 1.42 7.54 -10.25
CA ALA A 141 1.76 8.10 -8.95
C ALA A 141 1.52 7.09 -7.82
N MET A 142 0.41 6.33 -7.84
CA MET A 142 0.17 5.26 -6.87
C MET A 142 1.27 4.20 -6.90
N ARG A 143 1.73 3.74 -8.09
CA ARG A 143 2.84 2.77 -8.19
C ARG A 143 4.11 3.28 -7.52
N GLU A 144 4.51 4.51 -7.83
CA GLU A 144 5.72 5.12 -7.28
C GLU A 144 5.61 5.28 -5.76
N VAL A 145 4.49 5.84 -5.27
CA VAL A 145 4.24 6.02 -3.85
C VAL A 145 4.22 4.68 -3.11
N THR A 146 3.58 3.65 -3.66
CA THR A 146 3.59 2.29 -3.09
C THR A 146 5.02 1.77 -2.92
N ARG A 147 5.88 1.88 -3.96
CA ARG A 147 7.27 1.41 -3.87
C ARG A 147 8.09 2.18 -2.82
N GLU A 148 7.90 3.48 -2.74
CA GLU A 148 8.62 4.33 -1.79
C GLU A 148 8.15 4.10 -0.34
N LEU A 149 6.86 3.85 -0.14
CA LEU A 149 6.30 3.49 1.18
C LEU A 149 6.73 2.09 1.63
N MET A 150 6.83 1.14 0.69
CA MET A 150 7.20 -0.25 0.96
C MET A 150 8.70 -0.52 0.86
N ALA A 151 9.54 0.52 0.90
CA ALA A 151 10.99 0.35 0.87
C ALA A 151 11.48 -0.51 2.05
N TYR A 152 12.39 -1.45 1.80
CA TYR A 152 12.87 -2.37 2.84
C TYR A 152 13.49 -1.63 4.04
N ASP A 153 14.37 -0.66 3.79
CA ASP A 153 14.98 0.16 4.85
C ASP A 153 13.98 1.23 5.33
N PRO A 154 13.55 1.21 6.61
CA PRO A 154 12.56 2.16 7.12
C PRO A 154 12.98 3.62 6.98
N ARG A 155 14.29 3.92 6.99
CA ARG A 155 14.81 5.29 6.85
C ARG A 155 14.72 5.83 5.43
N LYS A 156 14.49 4.95 4.46
CA LYS A 156 14.28 5.31 3.05
C LYS A 156 12.80 5.39 2.70
N ARG A 157 11.90 5.05 3.64
CA ARG A 157 10.47 5.10 3.39
C ARG A 157 9.99 6.54 3.36
N MET A 158 9.14 6.80 2.38
CA MET A 158 8.34 8.01 2.34
C MET A 158 7.42 8.08 3.57
N SER A 159 7.20 9.27 4.12
CA SER A 159 6.18 9.49 5.14
C SER A 159 4.77 9.50 4.55
N ALA A 160 3.75 9.17 5.35
CA ALA A 160 2.36 9.27 4.92
C ALA A 160 1.97 10.69 4.42
N ALA A 161 2.58 11.74 4.98
CA ALA A 161 2.34 13.11 4.56
C ALA A 161 2.90 13.41 3.16
N GLU A 162 4.13 12.97 2.87
CA GLU A 162 4.73 13.10 1.54
C GLU A 162 3.96 12.29 0.49
N ALA A 163 3.48 11.10 0.88
CA ALA A 163 2.62 10.27 0.04
C ALA A 163 1.32 10.98 -0.33
N ALA A 164 0.65 11.59 0.66
CA ALA A 164 -0.56 12.38 0.43
C ALA A 164 -0.32 13.52 -0.56
N GLU A 165 0.73 14.32 -0.34
CA GLU A 165 1.08 15.45 -1.22
C GLU A 165 1.38 14.98 -2.67
N LYS A 166 2.08 13.85 -2.83
CA LYS A 166 2.39 13.27 -4.15
C LYS A 166 1.11 12.79 -4.87
N LEU A 167 0.18 12.15 -4.15
CA LEU A 167 -1.09 11.68 -4.70
C LEU A 167 -2.05 12.84 -5.04
N GLU A 168 -2.09 13.88 -4.21
CA GLU A 168 -2.91 15.08 -4.46
C GLU A 168 -2.48 15.78 -5.75
N ARG A 169 -1.18 16.02 -5.93
CA ARG A 169 -0.63 16.58 -7.18
C ARG A 169 -1.00 15.75 -8.41
N ALA A 170 -0.95 14.43 -8.31
CA ALA A 170 -1.34 13.54 -9.40
C ALA A 170 -2.85 13.66 -9.73
N CYS A 171 -3.69 13.80 -8.71
CA CYS A 171 -5.13 14.02 -8.87
C CYS A 171 -5.43 15.36 -9.57
N GLU A 172 -4.72 16.43 -9.22
CA GLU A 172 -4.86 17.74 -9.86
C GLU A 172 -4.51 17.67 -11.35
N VAL A 173 -3.37 17.06 -11.71
CA VAL A 173 -2.96 16.88 -13.10
C VAL A 173 -3.99 16.09 -13.90
N ARG A 174 -4.57 15.03 -13.30
CA ARG A 174 -5.63 14.23 -13.92
C ARG A 174 -6.89 15.06 -14.18
N ARG A 175 -7.31 15.89 -13.21
CA ARG A 175 -8.47 16.78 -13.34
C ARG A 175 -8.26 17.83 -14.44
N SER A 176 -7.08 18.45 -14.50
CA SER A 176 -6.76 19.44 -15.54
C SER A 176 -6.73 18.86 -16.96
N LYS A 177 -6.35 17.59 -17.13
CA LYS A 177 -6.40 16.92 -18.44
C LYS A 177 -7.84 16.63 -18.89
N LYS A 178 -8.71 16.21 -17.96
CA LYS A 178 -10.14 15.99 -18.25
C LYS A 178 -10.86 17.29 -18.65
N SER A 179 -10.58 18.41 -18.00
CA SER A 179 -11.20 19.69 -18.34
C SER A 179 -10.78 20.24 -19.71
N LYS A 180 -9.50 20.08 -20.09
CA LYS A 180 -9.01 20.46 -21.43
C LYS A 180 -9.58 19.58 -22.55
N GLY A 181 -9.75 18.29 -22.31
CA GLY A 181 -10.36 17.37 -23.30
C GLY A 181 -11.82 17.68 -23.60
N ARG A 182 -12.60 18.12 -22.60
CA ARG A 182 -14.00 18.54 -22.79
C ARG A 182 -14.15 19.85 -23.58
N ASN A 183 -13.19 20.77 -23.48
CA ASN A 183 -13.22 22.04 -24.22
C ASN A 183 -12.77 21.94 -25.69
N LEU A 184 -12.20 20.81 -26.12
CA LEU A 184 -11.77 20.56 -27.50
C LEU A 184 -12.81 19.80 -28.33
N MET A 185 -13.92 19.40 -27.71
CA MET A 185 -15.05 18.70 -28.35
C MET A 185 -16.36 19.52 -28.31
N ALA A 186 -16.28 20.79 -27.91
CA ALA A 186 -17.35 21.78 -28.00
C ALA A 186 -16.98 22.83 -29.05
#